data_AF-A0A4Y8ASC2-F1
#
_entry.id   AF-A0A4Y8ASC2-F1
#
_cell.length_a   1.000
_cell.length_b   1.000
_cell.length_c   1.000
_cell.angle_alpha   90.00
_cell.angle_beta   90.00
_cell.angle_gamma   90.00
#
_symmetry.space_group_name_H-M   'P 1'
#
loop_
_entity.id
_entity.type
_entity.pdbx_description
1 polymer ?
#
loop_
_entity_poly.entity_id
_entity_poly.type
_entity_poly.pdbx_seq_one_letter_code
_entity_poly.pdbx_strand_id
1 'polypeptide(L)' 'MKLLYIKRTRKTENRFSPNMGRLITKVTYIKKYFLGLPLKTLHKYRETYYGEIKDCEDCNLFI' A
#
# COMPACT_ATOMS: atom_id res chain seq x y z
N MET A 1 -0.96 -23.76 10.92
CA MET A 1 -1.45 -22.38 10.64
C MET A 1 -0.99 -21.48 11.79
N LYS A 2 -0.38 -20.32 11.51
CA LYS A 2 0.06 -19.41 12.58
C LYS A 2 -1.12 -18.58 13.08
N LEU A 3 -1.27 -18.48 14.41
CA LEU A 3 -2.35 -17.74 15.06
C LEU A 3 -2.24 -16.23 14.76
N LEU A 4 -1.02 -15.69 14.89
CA LEU A 4 -0.63 -14.32 14.56
C LEU A 4 0.51 -14.37 13.52
N TYR A 5 0.38 -13.59 12.45
CA TYR A 5 1.45 -13.48 11.45
C TYR A 5 1.39 -12.15 10.69
N ILE A 6 2.48 -11.82 10.01
CA ILE A 6 2.55 -10.69 9.09
C ILE A 6 2.59 -11.24 7.67
N LYS A 7 1.82 -10.63 6.76
CA LYS A 7 1.79 -11.01 5.35
C LYS A 7 2.00 -9.78 4.48
N ARG A 8 2.92 -9.92 3.51
CA ARG A 8 3.13 -8.96 2.43
C ARG A 8 2.28 -9.37 1.23
N THR A 9 1.52 -8.43 0.68
CA THR A 9 0.77 -8.63 -0.58
C THR A 9 1.07 -7.49 -1.54
N ARG A 10 1.20 -7.82 -2.83
CA ARG A 10 1.38 -6.84 -3.91
C ARG A 10 0.11 -6.83 -4.76
N LYS A 11 -0.47 -5.65 -4.96
CA LYS A 11 -1.68 -5.47 -5.77
C LYS A 11 -1.47 -4.33 -6.76
N THR A 12 -1.88 -4.53 -8.01
CA THR A 12 -1.96 -3.44 -8.98
C THR A 12 -3.22 -2.64 -8.67
N GLU A 13 -3.08 -1.35 -8.41
CA GLU A 13 -4.19 -0.45 -8.11
C GLU A 13 -4.24 0.68 -9.14
N ASN A 14 -5.45 1.01 -9.57
CA ASN A 14 -5.73 2.23 -10.32
C ASN A 14 -6.09 3.32 -9.31
N ARG A 15 -5.20 4.29 -9.10
CA ARG A 15 -5.37 5.36 -8.11
C ARG A 15 -5.56 6.68 -8.82
N PHE A 16 -6.53 7.46 -8.38
CA PHE A 16 -6.76 8.80 -8.86
C PHE A 16 -6.52 9.79 -7.73
N SER A 17 -5.84 10.89 -8.05
CA SER A 17 -5.77 12.07 -7.18
C SER A 17 -6.05 13.32 -8.02
N PRO A 18 -6.75 14.33 -7.47
CA PRO A 18 -7.04 15.56 -8.21
C PRO A 18 -5.79 16.24 -8.79
N ASN A 19 -4.69 16.25 -8.03
CA ASN A 19 -3.47 16.99 -8.39
C ASN A 19 -2.54 16.23 -9.35
N MET A 20 -2.56 14.89 -9.35
CA MET A 20 -1.63 14.05 -10.15
C MET A 20 -2.34 13.21 -11.22
N GLY A 21 -3.66 13.30 -11.32
CA GLY A 21 -4.46 12.48 -12.21
C GLY A 21 -4.44 11.00 -11.82
N ARG A 22 -4.54 10.14 -12.85
CA ARG A 22 -4.67 8.68 -12.71
C ARG A 22 -3.34 7.97 -12.84
N LEU A 23 -2.99 7.16 -11.84
CA LEU A 23 -1.80 6.32 -11.81
C LEU A 23 -2.19 4.85 -11.61
N ILE A 24 -1.77 4.00 -12.55
CA ILE A 24 -1.81 2.54 -12.37
C ILE A 24 -0.46 2.10 -11.83
N THR A 25 -0.41 1.68 -10.56
CA THR A 25 0.84 1.34 -9.88
C THR A 25 0.70 0.09 -9.02
N LYS A 26 1.83 -0.56 -8.73
CA LYS A 26 1.90 -1.68 -7.80
C LYS A 26 2.01 -1.14 -6.38
N VAL A 27 1.08 -1.54 -5.54
CA VAL A 27 1.02 -1.18 -4.13
C VAL A 27 1.38 -2.40 -3.30
N THR A 28 2.33 -2.23 -2.40
CA THR A 28 2.73 -3.27 -1.45
C THR A 28 2.07 -3.00 -0.11
N TYR A 29 1.30 -3.95 0.37
CA TYR A 29 0.69 -3.94 1.70
C TYR A 29 1.42 -4.89 2.62
N ILE A 30 1.74 -4.43 3.82
CA ILE A 30 2.21 -5.28 4.91
C ILE A 30 1.14 -5.23 5.99
N LYS A 31 0.46 -6.35 6.20
CA LYS A 31 -0.67 -6.44 7.14
C LYS A 31 -0.40 -7.49 8.21
N LYS A 32 -0.81 -7.18 9.44
CA LYS A 32 -0.87 -8.13 10.55
C LYS A 32 -2.18 -8.91 10.44
N TYR A 33 -2.10 -10.23 10.54
CA TYR A 33 -3.22 -11.15 10.46
C TYR A 33 -3.38 -11.91 11.77
N PHE A 34 -4.62 -12.22 12.13
CA PHE A 34 -5.00 -13.12 13.21
C PHE A 34 -6.05 -14.09 12.73
N LEU A 35 -5.83 -15.39 12.93
CA LEU A 35 -6.75 -16.46 12.49
C LEU A 35 -7.18 -16.34 11.00
N GLY A 36 -6.30 -15.81 10.14
CA GLY A 36 -6.59 -15.63 8.71
C GLY A 36 -7.26 -14.29 8.35
N LEU A 37 -7.71 -13.50 9.33
CA LEU A 37 -8.30 -12.18 9.11
C LEU A 37 -7.25 -11.07 9.23
N PRO A 38 -7.25 -10.05 8.35
CA PRO A 38 -6.36 -8.91 8.46
C PRO A 38 -6.81 -8.00 9.61
N LEU A 39 -5.96 -7.80 10.63
CA LEU A 39 -6.24 -6.92 11.77
C LEU A 39 -5.87 -5.46 11.49
N LYS A 40 -4.64 -5.23 11.00
CA LYS A 40 -4.09 -3.88 10.82
C LYS A 40 -3.13 -3.85 9.65
N THR A 41 -3.17 -2.76 8.88
CA THR A 41 -2.10 -2.44 7.92
C THR A 41 -0.96 -1.78 8.69
N LEU A 42 0.21 -2.40 8.64
CA LEU A 42 1.42 -1.89 9.29
C LEU A 42 2.12 -0.88 8.39
N HIS A 43 2.27 -1.22 7.10
CA HIS A 43 2.88 -0.37 6.10
C HIS A 43 2.20 -0.49 4.75
N LYS A 44 2.25 0.60 3.98
CA LYS A 44 1.65 0.66 2.65
C LYS A 44 2.51 1.50 1.71
N TYR A 45 3.22 0.83 0.82
CA TYR A 45 4.14 1.48 -0.12
C TYR A 45 3.60 1.43 -1.55
N ARG A 46 3.96 2.43 -2.36
CA ARG A 46 3.71 2.42 -3.80
C ARG A 46 4.94 2.88 -4.58
N GLU A 47 5.02 2.44 -5.82
CA GLU A 47 5.97 2.97 -6.80
C GLU A 47 5.45 4.33 -7.33
N THR A 48 6.34 5.32 -7.41
CA THR A 48 6.09 6.64 -8.00
C THR A 48 6.28 6.60 -9.52
N TYR A 49 5.93 7.69 -10.20
CA TYR A 49 6.18 7.83 -11.64
C TYR A 49 7.66 7.74 -12.01
N TYR A 50 8.55 8.05 -11.06
CA TYR A 50 10.01 8.02 -11.25
C TYR A 50 10.63 6.68 -10.84
N GLY A 51 9.81 5.66 -10.52
CA GLY A 51 10.30 4.34 -10.08
C GLY A 51 10.75 4.30 -8.62
N GLU A 52 10.54 5.38 -7.85
CA GLU A 52 10.88 5.42 -6.44
C GLU A 52 9.82 4.71 -5.60
N ILE A 53 10.21 4.03 -4.53
CA ILE A 53 9.27 3.45 -3.56
C ILE A 53 9.04 4.47 -2.44
N LYS A 54 7.80 4.93 -2.29
CA LYS A 54 7.40 5.86 -1.21
C LYS A 54 6.27 5.27 -0.37
N ASP A 55 6.15 5.75 0.87
CA ASP A 55 4.93 5.51 1.63
C ASP A 55 3.75 6.17 0.91
N CYS A 56 2.59 5.53 0.96
CA CYS A 56 1.38 6.10 0.40
C CYS A 56 0.96 7.39 1.13
N GLU A 57 1.32 7.56 2.40
CA GLU A 57 1.01 8.78 3.15
C GLU A 57 1.84 9.98 2.66
N ASP A 58 3.12 9.78 2.35
CA ASP A 58 4.01 10.79 1.75
C ASP A 58 3.60 11.20 0.33
N CYS A 59 2.70 10.45 -0.28
CA CYS A 59 2.21 10.70 -1.64
C CYS A 59 1.01 11.64 -1.69
N ASN A 60 0.50 12.08 -0.54
CA ASN A 60 -0.55 13.08 -0.46
C ASN A 60 0.08 14.48 -0.59
N LEU A 61 -0.31 15.21 -1.63
CA LEU A 61 0.23 16.54 -1.93
C LEU A 61 -0.46 17.68 -1.16
N PHE A 62 -1.20 17.38 -0.10
CA PHE A 62 -1.95 18.36 0.68
C PHE A 62 -1.30 18.54 2.06
N ILE A 63 -1.03 19.79 2.42
CA ILE A 63 -0.72 20.29 3.78
C ILE A 63 -2.02 20.85 4.35
#